data_AF-A0A382EXT4-F1
#
_entry.id   AF-A0A382EXT4-F1
#
_cell.length_a   1.000
_cell.length_b   1.000
_cell.length_c   1.000
_cell.angle_alpha   90.00
_cell.angle_beta   90.00
_cell.angle_gamma   90.00
#
_symmetry.space_group_name_H-M   'P 1'
#
loop_
_entity.id
_entity.type
_entity.pdbx_description
1 polymer ?
#
loop_
_entity_poly.entity_id
_entity_poly.type
_entity_poly.pdbx_seq_one_letter_code
_entity_poly.pdbx_strand_id
1 'polypeptide(L)'
;MGRPVNKRNFGEGNGKLQVTRHFFTGQAEASTKAWILAQRSVNKFKVSDGTTTEILLLVNKAAGTLVAGEMSIDGVLDDSTVVQITKIWNNVVQYEGTTRGKMVIGGSDAGGEDDATANTVTVDGQ
;
A
#
# COMPACT_ATOMS: atom_id res chain seq x y z
N MET A 1 13.78 11.28 -9.10
CA MET A 1 12.47 10.64 -8.83
C MET A 1 12.39 9.38 -9.67
N GLY A 2 12.14 8.21 -9.05
CA GLY A 2 11.98 6.95 -9.78
C GLY A 2 10.70 6.97 -10.65
N ARG A 3 10.62 6.08 -11.64
CA ARG A 3 9.45 5.97 -12.51
C ARG A 3 8.20 5.73 -11.65
N PRO A 4 7.07 6.41 -11.88
CA PRO A 4 5.81 6.12 -11.19
C PRO A 4 5.39 4.66 -11.39
N VAL A 5 4.60 4.14 -10.45
CA VAL A 5 3.98 2.82 -10.57
C VAL A 5 3.07 2.80 -11.80
N ASN A 6 3.02 1.66 -12.48
CA ASN A 6 2.18 1.50 -13.66
C ASN A 6 0.70 1.64 -13.27
N LYS A 7 -0.04 2.51 -13.98
CA LYS A 7 -1.47 2.77 -13.76
C LYS A 7 -2.34 1.51 -13.80
N ARG A 8 -1.89 0.43 -14.44
CA ARG A 8 -2.60 -0.86 -14.45
C ARG A 8 -2.79 -1.46 -13.04
N ASN A 9 -1.94 -1.09 -12.08
CA ASN A 9 -1.99 -1.54 -10.69
C ASN A 9 -2.90 -0.64 -9.83
N PHE A 10 -3.49 0.42 -10.40
CA PHE A 10 -4.40 1.35 -9.73
C PHE A 10 -5.84 1.09 -10.14
N GLY A 11 -6.76 1.59 -9.33
CA GLY A 11 -8.20 1.42 -9.49
C GLY A 11 -8.77 0.32 -8.60
N GLU A 12 -10.07 0.09 -8.77
CA GLU A 12 -10.82 -0.92 -8.05
C GLU A 12 -10.78 -2.28 -8.78
N GLY A 13 -10.75 -3.38 -8.02
CA GLY A 13 -10.92 -4.74 -8.53
C GLY A 13 -9.70 -5.65 -8.32
N ASN A 14 -9.84 -6.93 -8.65
CA ASN A 14 -8.81 -7.93 -8.34
C ASN A 14 -7.45 -7.63 -9.01
N GLY A 15 -6.37 -7.92 -8.28
CA GLY A 15 -4.99 -7.72 -8.72
C GLY A 15 -4.57 -6.25 -8.82
N LYS A 16 -5.35 -5.35 -8.21
CA LYS A 16 -4.97 -3.95 -7.98
C LYS A 16 -4.33 -3.80 -6.62
N LEU A 17 -3.44 -2.83 -6.50
CA LEU A 17 -2.80 -2.50 -5.23
C LEU A 17 -3.87 -2.08 -4.22
N GLN A 18 -3.98 -2.83 -3.13
CA GLN A 18 -4.90 -2.53 -2.05
C GLN A 18 -4.29 -1.52 -1.07
N VAL A 19 -5.14 -0.64 -0.53
CA VAL A 19 -4.79 0.15 0.65
C VAL A 19 -5.20 -0.65 1.87
N THR A 20 -4.23 -1.09 2.68
CA THR A 20 -4.52 -1.89 3.87
C THR A 20 -5.28 -1.08 4.92
N ARG A 21 -4.86 0.17 5.15
CA ARG A 21 -5.53 1.10 6.07
C ARG A 21 -5.47 2.54 5.59
N HIS A 22 -6.49 3.32 5.93
CA HIS A 22 -6.59 4.72 5.59
C HIS A 22 -7.28 5.52 6.69
N PHE A 23 -6.94 6.80 6.78
CA PHE A 23 -7.61 7.75 7.67
C PHE A 23 -7.89 9.03 6.87
N PHE A 24 -9.11 9.15 6.33
CA PHE A 24 -9.56 10.37 5.67
C PHE A 24 -9.78 11.51 6.67
N THR A 25 -9.50 12.74 6.24
CA THR A 25 -9.69 13.92 7.07
C THR A 25 -11.15 14.05 7.50
N GLY A 26 -11.38 14.14 8.82
CA GLY A 26 -12.73 14.21 9.40
C GLY A 26 -13.42 12.86 9.61
N GLN A 27 -12.74 11.74 9.34
CA GLN A 27 -13.22 10.38 9.61
C GLN A 27 -12.41 9.73 10.74
N ALA A 28 -12.46 8.39 10.84
CA ALA A 28 -11.60 7.58 11.70
C ALA A 28 -10.69 6.68 10.83
N GLU A 29 -9.69 6.06 11.46
CA GLU A 29 -8.92 5.00 10.81
C GLU A 29 -9.82 3.84 10.40
N ALA A 30 -9.71 3.41 9.15
CA ALA A 30 -10.48 2.30 8.62
C ALA A 30 -9.57 1.33 7.84
N SER A 31 -9.91 0.05 7.93
CA SER A 31 -9.35 -1.04 7.10
C SER A 31 -10.38 -1.54 6.07
N THR A 32 -11.42 -0.75 5.81
CA THR A 32 -12.40 -1.04 4.77
C THR A 32 -11.74 -0.90 3.39
N LYS A 33 -12.36 -1.53 2.38
CA LYS A 33 -11.87 -1.52 1.01
C LYS A 33 -11.63 -0.08 0.52
N ALA A 34 -10.39 0.21 0.14
CA ALA A 34 -10.01 1.45 -0.49
C ALA A 34 -8.96 1.20 -1.58
N TRP A 35 -8.98 2.02 -2.63
CA TRP A 35 -8.11 1.86 -3.80
C TRP A 35 -7.40 3.15 -4.17
N ILE A 36 -6.20 2.99 -4.73
CA ILE A 36 -5.41 4.10 -5.26
C ILE A 36 -5.91 4.46 -6.65
N LEU A 37 -6.24 5.74 -6.85
CA LEU A 37 -6.62 6.30 -8.15
C LEU A 37 -5.41 6.86 -8.92
N ALA A 38 -4.48 7.49 -8.20
CA ALA A 38 -3.31 8.10 -8.82
C ALA A 38 -2.16 8.29 -7.83
N GLN A 39 -0.94 8.11 -8.31
CA GLN A 39 0.26 8.48 -7.58
C GLN A 39 0.56 9.98 -7.73
N ARG A 40 0.75 10.68 -6.60
CA ARG A 40 1.15 12.10 -6.56
C ARG A 40 2.63 12.28 -6.23
N SER A 41 3.16 11.38 -5.40
CA SER A 41 4.58 11.27 -5.04
C SER A 41 4.90 9.80 -4.76
N VAL A 42 6.17 9.48 -4.49
CA VAL A 42 6.58 8.14 -4.04
C VAL A 42 5.91 7.71 -2.73
N ASN A 43 5.42 8.66 -1.94
CA ASN A 43 4.75 8.46 -0.65
C ASN A 43 3.41 9.19 -0.53
N LYS A 44 2.83 9.71 -1.62
CA LYS A 44 1.53 10.38 -1.59
C LYS A 44 0.64 9.86 -2.71
N PHE A 45 -0.57 9.44 -2.36
CA PHE A 45 -1.50 8.78 -3.27
C PHE A 45 -2.88 9.39 -3.16
N LYS A 46 -3.56 9.55 -4.29
CA LYS A 46 -4.99 9.86 -4.31
C LYS A 46 -5.73 8.54 -4.10
N VAL A 47 -6.43 8.41 -2.97
CA VAL A 47 -7.14 7.20 -2.53
C VAL A 47 -8.64 7.47 -2.52
N SER A 48 -9.44 6.44 -2.82
CA SER A 48 -10.90 6.47 -2.72
C SER A 48 -11.41 5.19 -2.07
N ASP A 49 -12.47 5.30 -1.26
CA ASP A 49 -13.28 4.19 -0.73
C ASP A 49 -14.62 4.05 -1.48
N GLY A 50 -14.82 4.84 -2.54
CA GLY A 50 -16.09 4.93 -3.30
C GLY A 50 -17.00 6.08 -2.86
N THR A 51 -16.77 6.66 -1.68
CA THR A 51 -17.54 7.80 -1.15
C THR A 51 -16.67 9.05 -1.01
N THR A 52 -15.53 8.91 -0.34
CA THR A 52 -14.54 9.95 -0.08
C THR A 52 -13.34 9.76 -1.01
N THR A 53 -12.74 10.86 -1.45
CA THR A 53 -11.51 10.80 -2.24
C THR A 53 -10.56 11.88 -1.79
N GLU A 54 -9.39 11.48 -1.30
CA GLU A 54 -8.39 12.38 -0.72
C GLU A 54 -6.97 11.99 -1.14
N ILE A 55 -6.02 12.92 -1.00
CA ILE A 55 -4.61 12.61 -1.11
C ILE A 55 -4.09 12.24 0.28
N LEU A 56 -3.70 10.98 0.44
CA LEU A 56 -3.16 10.46 1.69
C LEU A 56 -1.63 10.32 1.63
N LEU A 57 -0.99 10.53 2.77
CA LEU A 57 0.43 10.29 3.00
C LEU A 57 0.65 8.84 3.43
N LEU A 58 1.50 8.12 2.71
CA LEU A 58 1.94 6.79 3.09
C LEU A 58 2.96 6.89 4.24
N VAL A 59 2.66 6.26 5.37
CA VAL A 59 3.44 6.35 6.62
C VAL A 59 3.88 4.99 7.16
N ASN A 60 5.03 4.94 7.83
CA ASN A 60 5.45 3.78 8.61
C ASN A 60 4.78 3.82 9.98
N LYS A 61 3.54 3.34 10.06
CA LYS A 61 2.75 3.32 11.30
C LYS A 61 1.94 2.04 11.40
N ALA A 62 1.90 1.50 12.60
CA ALA A 62 1.09 0.33 12.90
C ALA A 62 -0.41 0.66 12.91
N ALA A 63 -1.23 -0.38 12.86
CA ALA A 63 -2.68 -0.27 13.01
C ALA A 63 -3.08 0.49 14.29
N GLY A 64 -4.10 1.36 14.17
CA GLY A 64 -4.64 2.16 15.26
C GLY A 64 -3.85 3.43 15.58
N THR A 65 -2.79 3.74 14.83
CA THR A 65 -1.91 4.89 15.08
C THR A 65 -1.91 5.92 13.95
N LEU A 66 -2.69 5.69 12.89
CA LEU A 66 -2.81 6.64 11.80
C LEU A 66 -3.52 7.91 12.29
N VAL A 67 -3.15 9.05 11.70
CA VAL A 67 -3.88 10.31 11.87
C VAL A 67 -4.52 10.75 10.56
N ALA A 68 -5.40 11.75 10.63
CA ALA A 68 -6.07 12.33 9.48
C ALA A 68 -5.10 12.69 8.34
N GLY A 69 -5.42 12.24 7.13
CA GLY A 69 -4.61 12.46 5.92
C GLY A 69 -3.52 11.41 5.71
N GLU A 70 -3.50 10.32 6.48
CA GLU A 70 -2.51 9.23 6.37
C GLU A 70 -3.12 7.92 5.87
N MET A 71 -2.24 7.06 5.33
CA MET A 71 -2.54 5.69 4.94
C MET A 71 -1.35 4.77 5.26
N SER A 72 -1.61 3.49 5.42
CA SER A 72 -0.58 2.46 5.47
C SER A 72 -0.90 1.34 4.48
N ILE A 73 0.16 0.75 3.95
CA ILE A 73 0.12 -0.46 3.14
C ILE A 73 1.06 -1.43 3.84
N ASP A 74 0.52 -2.57 4.21
CA ASP A 74 1.30 -3.66 4.77
C ASP A 74 1.88 -4.49 3.61
N GLY A 75 3.12 -4.92 3.78
CA GLY A 75 3.79 -5.85 2.89
C GLY A 75 4.35 -7.02 3.69
N VAL A 76 4.39 -8.19 3.07
CA VAL A 76 4.92 -9.44 3.63
C VAL A 76 6.24 -9.76 2.94
N LEU A 77 7.28 -9.97 3.74
CA LEU A 77 8.61 -10.38 3.27
C LEU A 77 8.66 -11.90 3.02
N ASP A 78 9.76 -12.36 2.42
CA ASP A 78 10.00 -13.78 2.16
C ASP A 78 10.20 -14.63 3.42
N ASP A 79 10.45 -14.01 4.56
CA ASP A 79 10.49 -14.65 5.88
C ASP A 79 9.16 -14.57 6.65
N SER A 80 8.06 -14.21 5.95
CA SER A 80 6.73 -13.96 6.53
C SER A 80 6.65 -12.77 7.50
N THR A 81 7.68 -11.91 7.56
CA THR A 81 7.62 -10.68 8.35
C THR A 81 6.69 -9.67 7.68
N VAL A 82 5.74 -9.13 8.46
CA VAL A 82 4.90 -8.01 8.02
C VAL A 82 5.62 -6.69 8.29
N VAL A 83 5.74 -5.87 7.25
CA VAL A 83 6.39 -4.54 7.28
C VAL A 83 5.48 -3.47 6.69
N GLN A 84 5.64 -2.23 7.13
CA GLN A 84 4.91 -1.11 6.54
C GLN A 84 5.70 -0.49 5.40
N ILE A 85 5.03 -0.34 4.25
CA ILE A 85 5.61 0.30 3.08
C ILE A 85 5.64 1.81 3.30
N THR A 86 6.81 2.41 3.06
CA THR A 86 7.05 3.86 3.23
C THR A 86 7.05 4.61 1.91
N LYS A 87 7.42 3.93 0.82
CA LYS A 87 7.48 4.50 -0.53
C LYS A 87 7.31 3.43 -1.59
N ILE A 88 6.73 3.81 -2.73
CA ILE A 88 6.52 2.93 -3.88
C ILE A 88 6.89 3.66 -5.17
N TRP A 89 7.64 3.00 -6.05
CA TRP A 89 7.93 3.48 -7.40
C TRP A 89 8.18 2.30 -8.35
N ASN A 90 7.76 2.42 -9.60
CA ASN A 90 7.85 1.38 -10.62
C ASN A 90 7.24 0.04 -10.16
N ASN A 91 8.11 -0.90 -9.77
CA ASN A 91 7.82 -2.21 -9.20
C ASN A 91 8.67 -2.48 -7.95
N VAL A 92 9.07 -1.42 -7.24
CA VAL A 92 9.94 -1.47 -6.05
C VAL A 92 9.23 -0.74 -4.92
N VAL A 93 9.33 -1.32 -3.74
CA VAL A 93 8.86 -0.73 -2.49
C VAL A 93 10.05 -0.45 -1.57
N GLN A 94 9.88 0.52 -0.69
CA GLN A 94 10.79 0.80 0.42
C GLN A 94 10.03 0.59 1.73
N TYR A 95 10.63 -0.12 2.67
CA TYR A 95 10.10 -0.35 4.02
C TYR A 95 11.24 -0.16 5.04
N GLU A 96 10.91 -0.03 6.32
CA GLU A 96 11.89 0.08 7.41
C GLU A 96 13.10 0.98 7.10
N GLY A 97 12.84 2.29 6.98
CA GLY A 97 13.89 3.27 6.68
C GLY A 97 14.28 3.29 5.21
N THR A 98 15.39 2.64 4.83
CA THR A 98 15.94 2.66 3.45
C THR A 98 15.95 1.31 2.75
N THR A 99 15.48 0.26 3.41
CA THR A 99 15.42 -1.10 2.87
C THR A 99 14.44 -1.16 1.71
N ARG A 100 14.75 -1.96 0.69
CA ARG A 100 13.98 -2.05 -0.56
C ARG A 100 13.78 -3.49 -0.97
N GLY A 101 12.64 -3.75 -1.59
CA GLY A 101 12.35 -5.04 -2.21
C GLY A 101 11.50 -4.89 -3.45
N LYS A 102 11.46 -5.95 -4.26
CA LYS A 102 10.64 -5.99 -5.47
C LYS A 102 9.18 -6.18 -5.07
N MET A 103 8.31 -5.27 -5.51
CA MET A 103 6.88 -5.34 -5.23
C MET A 103 6.23 -6.45 -6.05
N VAL A 104 5.50 -7.32 -5.35
CA VAL A 104 4.61 -8.33 -5.91
C VAL A 104 3.22 -8.05 -5.37
N ILE A 105 2.20 -8.06 -6.23
CA ILE A 105 0.81 -7.86 -5.80
C ILE A 105 0.19 -9.26 -5.69
N GLY A 106 -0.19 -9.67 -4.48
CA GLY A 106 -0.83 -10.95 -4.20
C GLY A 106 -2.29 -11.00 -4.66
N GLY A 107 -2.88 -12.20 -4.74
CA GLY A 107 -4.32 -12.39 -4.95
C GLY A 107 -5.12 -12.07 -3.68
N SER A 108 -6.42 -11.83 -3.82
CA SER A 108 -7.37 -11.36 -2.80
C SER A 108 -7.52 -12.21 -1.52
N ASP A 109 -6.71 -13.25 -1.33
CA ASP A 109 -6.79 -14.04 -0.12
C ASP A 109 -6.13 -13.23 1.00
N ALA A 110 -6.95 -12.81 1.96
CA ALA A 110 -6.52 -12.16 3.18
C ALA A 110 -5.74 -13.18 4.03
N GLY A 111 -4.51 -13.46 3.61
CA GLY A 111 -3.64 -14.50 4.12
C GLY A 111 -2.30 -14.32 3.46
N GLY A 112 -1.46 -13.48 4.08
CA GLY A 112 -0.12 -13.16 3.64
C GLY A 112 0.73 -14.41 3.50
N GLU A 113 0.78 -14.95 2.29
CA GLU A 113 1.72 -15.99 1.93
C GLU A 113 2.97 -15.32 1.35
N ASP A 114 4.13 -15.76 1.86
CA ASP A 114 5.40 -15.54 1.19
C ASP A 114 5.28 -16.00 -0.28
N ASP A 115 5.72 -15.17 -1.22
CA ASP A 115 5.77 -15.48 -2.67
C ASP A 115 6.86 -16.56 -2.98
N ALA A 116 7.53 -17.10 -1.95
CA ALA A 116 8.65 -18.03 -2.00
C ALA A 116 9.81 -17.56 -2.90
N THR A 117 9.77 -16.29 -3.30
CA THR A 117 10.65 -15.67 -4.27
C THR A 117 11.54 -14.72 -3.52
N ALA A 118 12.83 -15.03 -3.47
CA ALA A 118 13.79 -14.24 -2.70
C ALA A 118 13.76 -12.75 -3.10
N ASN A 119 13.85 -11.87 -2.09
CA ASN A 119 13.91 -10.40 -2.23
C ASN A 119 12.63 -9.75 -2.79
N THR A 120 11.47 -10.38 -2.66
CA THR A 120 10.18 -9.76 -2.94
C THR A 120 9.55 -9.21 -1.67
N VAL A 121 8.58 -8.32 -1.88
CA VAL A 121 7.66 -7.85 -0.85
C VAL A 121 6.28 -7.98 -1.45
N THR A 122 5.49 -8.88 -0.88
CA THR A 122 4.11 -9.13 -1.30
C THR A 122 3.22 -8.10 -0.63
N VAL A 123 2.52 -7.31 -1.45
CA VAL A 123 1.47 -6.40 -0.98
C VAL A 123 0.12 -6.94 -1.37
N ASP A 124 -0.89 -6.67 -0.55
CA ASP A 124 -2.23 -7.19 -0.77
C ASP A 124 -2.82 -6.71 -2.10
N GLY A 125 -3.45 -7.64 -2.81
CA GLY A 125 -4.37 -7.36 -3.90
C GLY A 125 -5.80 -7.20 -3.41
N GLN A 126 -6.58 -6.42 -4.13
CA GLN A 126 -8.04 -6.32 -3.96
C GLN A 126 -8.81 -7.58 -4.38
#